data_AF-A0A9X1WRQ3-F1
#
_entry.id   AF-A0A9X1WRQ3-F1
#
_cell.length_a   1.000
_cell.length_b   1.000
_cell.length_c   1.000
_cell.angle_alpha   90.00
_cell.angle_beta   90.00
_cell.angle_gamma   90.00
#
_symmetry.space_group_name_H-M   'P 1'
#
loop_
_entity.id
_entity.type
_entity.pdbx_description
1 polymer ?
#
loop_
_entity_poly.entity_id
_entity_poly.type
_entity_poly.pdbx_seq_one_letter_code
_entity_poly.pdbx_strand_id
1 'polypeptide(L)'
;MKAVHPQAQWFDEARFGVFIHWGPYALREIEASWPLMPHSSQHLDVETYESLADEFHPTNYNPREWARQAKEAGAKYVVLTAKHHDGFCLFDTAHN
;
A
#
# COMPACT_ATOMS: atom_id res chain seq x y z
N MET A 1 -17.03 -18.68 -0.42
CA MET A 1 -17.57 -18.68 0.96
C MET A 1 -18.34 -17.39 1.15
N LYS A 2 -19.38 -17.38 1.99
CA LYS A 2 -20.06 -16.13 2.36
C LYS A 2 -19.40 -15.50 3.58
N ALA A 3 -19.33 -14.18 3.64
CA ALA A 3 -18.92 -13.44 4.82
C ALA A 3 -19.84 -13.81 6.00
N VAL A 4 -19.26 -14.10 7.17
CA VAL A 4 -20.03 -14.50 8.36
C VAL A 4 -20.45 -13.30 9.22
N HIS A 5 -19.73 -12.19 9.12
CA HIS A 5 -20.02 -10.99 9.89
C HIS A 5 -21.20 -10.22 9.27
N PRO A 6 -22.22 -9.79 10.04
CA PRO A 6 -23.40 -9.11 9.48
C PRO A 6 -23.09 -7.85 8.68
N GLN A 7 -22.05 -7.11 9.05
CA GLN A 7 -21.65 -5.89 8.33
C GLN A 7 -20.75 -6.16 7.11
N ALA A 8 -20.29 -7.38 6.90
CA ALA A 8 -19.37 -7.72 5.81
C ALA A 8 -20.06 -8.42 4.63
N GLN A 9 -21.39 -8.55 4.65
CA GLN A 9 -22.15 -9.22 3.57
C GLN A 9 -21.91 -8.59 2.20
N TRP A 10 -21.70 -7.26 2.17
CA TRP A 10 -21.40 -6.52 0.95
C TRP A 10 -20.13 -7.02 0.24
N PHE A 11 -19.16 -7.60 0.96
CA PHE A 11 -17.88 -8.02 0.40
C PHE A 11 -18.04 -9.19 -0.58
N ASP A 12 -18.96 -10.11 -0.28
CA ASP A 12 -19.28 -11.21 -1.20
C ASP A 12 -19.89 -10.69 -2.50
N GLU A 13 -20.75 -9.68 -2.42
CA GLU A 13 -21.40 -9.06 -3.58
C GLU A 13 -20.41 -8.20 -4.39
N ALA A 14 -19.48 -7.55 -3.69
CA ALA A 14 -18.48 -6.67 -4.28
C ALA A 14 -17.57 -7.40 -5.27
N ARG A 15 -17.17 -8.65 -4.95
CA ARG A 15 -16.35 -9.58 -5.76
C ARG A 15 -14.95 -9.08 -6.14
N PHE A 16 -14.88 -7.93 -6.79
CA PHE A 16 -13.66 -7.34 -7.32
C PHE A 16 -13.28 -6.06 -6.57
N GLY A 17 -12.02 -5.99 -6.16
CA GLY A 17 -11.42 -4.81 -5.54
C GLY A 17 -9.97 -4.65 -5.97
N VAL A 18 -9.42 -3.46 -5.71
CA VAL A 18 -8.03 -3.12 -6.03
C VAL A 18 -7.23 -3.04 -4.73
N PHE A 19 -6.05 -3.65 -4.72
CA PHE A 19 -5.10 -3.52 -3.61
C PHE A 19 -3.94 -2.63 -4.05
N ILE A 20 -3.76 -1.50 -3.36
CA ILE A 20 -2.69 -0.54 -3.59
C ILE A 20 -1.61 -0.76 -2.53
N HIS A 21 -0.44 -1.19 -2.98
CA HIS A 21 0.81 -1.16 -2.21
C HIS A 21 1.55 0.09 -2.64
N TRP A 22 1.72 1.02 -1.70
CA TRP A 22 2.44 2.26 -1.95
C TRP A 22 3.21 2.70 -0.70
N GLY A 23 4.38 3.30 -0.91
CA GLY A 23 5.31 3.71 0.13
C GLY A 23 6.68 4.06 -0.47
N PRO A 24 7.69 4.38 0.36
CA PRO A 24 9.02 4.79 -0.10
C PRO A 24 9.70 3.78 -1.04
N TYR A 25 9.43 2.47 -0.89
CA TYR A 25 9.89 1.43 -1.81
C TYR A 25 9.54 1.70 -3.29
N ALA A 26 8.46 2.44 -3.56
CA ALA A 26 8.06 2.79 -4.93
C ALA A 26 9.03 3.75 -5.64
N LEU A 27 9.92 4.44 -4.91
CA LEU A 27 10.91 5.35 -5.50
C LEU A 27 12.06 4.62 -6.21
N ARG A 28 12.40 3.41 -5.74
CA ARG A 28 13.64 2.71 -6.15
C ARG A 28 13.40 1.42 -6.92
N GLU A 29 12.17 1.19 -7.39
CA GLU A 29 11.76 -0.04 -8.08
C GLU A 29 12.17 -1.32 -7.31
N ILE A 30 12.17 -1.23 -5.98
CA ILE A 30 12.46 -2.34 -5.08
C ILE A 30 11.17 -3.00 -4.63
N GLU A 31 11.27 -4.27 -4.25
CA GLU A 31 10.19 -5.08 -3.74
C GLU A 31 9.59 -4.46 -2.46
N ALA A 32 8.26 -4.46 -2.37
CA ALA A 32 7.53 -3.68 -1.37
C ALA A 32 7.57 -4.29 0.04
N SER A 33 7.74 -5.61 0.16
CA SER A 33 7.41 -6.38 1.36
C SER A 33 8.61 -6.72 2.22
N TRP A 34 9.74 -7.02 1.61
CA TRP A 34 10.90 -7.60 2.26
C TRP A 34 12.23 -6.98 1.82
N PRO A 35 12.33 -5.69 1.45
CA PRO A 35 13.62 -5.10 1.05
C PRO A 35 14.62 -5.09 2.23
N LEU A 36 14.14 -5.11 3.47
CA LEU A 36 14.97 -5.17 4.67
C LEU A 36 15.38 -6.59 5.09
N MET A 37 14.92 -7.63 4.38
CA MET A 37 15.25 -9.01 4.73
C MET A 37 16.62 -9.43 4.18
N PRO A 38 17.53 -10.00 5.01
CA PRO A 38 18.86 -10.41 4.57
C PRO A 38 18.88 -11.43 3.42
N HIS A 39 17.78 -12.17 3.23
CA HIS A 39 17.63 -13.17 2.16
C HIS A 39 16.91 -12.63 0.92
N SER A 40 16.52 -11.35 0.92
CA SER A 40 15.92 -10.71 -0.25
C SER A 40 16.97 -10.51 -1.35
N SER A 41 16.58 -10.75 -2.60
CA SER A 41 17.43 -10.47 -3.77
C SER A 41 17.70 -8.96 -3.96
N GLN A 42 16.90 -8.11 -3.33
CA GLN A 42 17.00 -6.66 -3.34
C GLN A 42 17.23 -6.12 -1.92
N HIS A 43 17.99 -6.85 -1.10
CA HIS A 43 18.27 -6.44 0.27
C HIS A 43 18.91 -5.05 0.34
N LEU A 44 18.36 -4.20 1.20
CA LEU A 44 18.92 -2.92 1.62
C LEU A 44 19.12 -2.94 3.13
N ASP A 45 20.19 -2.31 3.60
CA ASP A 45 20.33 -2.01 5.02
C ASP A 45 19.27 -0.98 5.47
N VAL A 46 19.00 -0.97 6.76
CA VAL A 46 17.94 -0.15 7.37
C VAL A 46 18.17 1.33 7.12
N GLU A 47 19.40 1.82 7.31
CA GLU A 47 19.75 3.24 7.16
C GLU A 47 19.50 3.72 5.72
N THR A 48 19.95 2.94 4.74
CA THR A 48 19.71 3.20 3.32
C THR A 48 18.21 3.23 3.01
N TYR A 49 17.44 2.29 3.56
CA TYR A 49 16.00 2.25 3.29
C TYR A 49 15.24 3.41 3.95
N GLU A 50 15.54 3.73 5.20
CA GLU A 50 14.89 4.82 5.94
C GLU A 50 15.12 6.17 5.28
N SER A 51 16.30 6.39 4.66
CA SER A 51 16.57 7.62 3.90
C SER A 51 15.61 7.86 2.73
N LEU A 52 14.96 6.81 2.20
CA LEU A 52 13.95 6.97 1.14
C LEU A 52 12.72 7.74 1.61
N ALA A 53 12.44 7.78 2.90
CA ALA A 53 11.33 8.57 3.46
C ALA A 53 11.54 10.07 3.23
N ASP A 54 12.78 10.55 3.31
CA ASP A 54 13.13 11.97 3.07
C ASP A 54 12.94 12.35 1.59
N GLU A 55 13.08 11.40 0.69
CA GLU A 55 12.88 11.60 -0.76
C GLU A 55 11.42 11.37 -1.21
N PHE A 56 10.58 10.81 -0.35
CA PHE A 56 9.21 10.43 -0.70
C PHE A 56 8.27 11.63 -0.72
N HIS A 57 8.32 12.37 -1.83
CA HIS A 57 7.52 13.57 -2.09
C HIS A 57 6.71 13.40 -3.38
N PRO A 58 5.56 12.69 -3.33
CA PRO A 58 4.82 12.33 -4.53
C PRO A 58 4.03 13.53 -5.08
N THR A 59 4.68 14.34 -5.91
CA THR A 59 4.11 15.59 -6.49
C THR A 59 2.92 15.35 -7.42
N ASN A 60 2.81 14.14 -8.00
CA ASN A 60 1.70 13.72 -8.86
C ASN A 60 0.67 12.86 -8.12
N TYR A 61 0.67 12.85 -6.78
CA TYR A 61 -0.31 12.11 -5.99
C TYR A 61 -1.72 12.68 -6.17
N ASN A 62 -2.57 11.93 -6.87
CA ASN A 62 -3.98 12.27 -7.07
C ASN A 62 -4.88 11.05 -6.76
N PRO A 63 -5.26 10.83 -5.49
CA PRO A 63 -6.06 9.68 -5.10
C PRO A 63 -7.48 9.72 -5.69
N ARG A 64 -7.97 10.89 -6.12
CA ARG A 64 -9.26 10.99 -6.82
C ARG A 64 -9.20 10.34 -8.20
N GLU A 65 -8.08 10.52 -8.89
CA GLU A 65 -7.84 9.88 -10.18
C GLU A 65 -7.72 8.37 -10.03
N TRP A 66 -7.01 7.89 -8.99
CA TRP A 66 -6.94 6.46 -8.69
C TRP A 66 -8.32 5.86 -8.41
N ALA A 67 -9.13 6.54 -7.60
CA ALA A 67 -10.50 6.12 -7.31
C ALA A 67 -11.39 6.10 -8.57
N ARG A 68 -11.23 7.09 -9.47
CA ARG A 68 -11.92 7.14 -10.77
C ARG A 68 -11.55 5.93 -11.61
N GLN A 69 -10.27 5.64 -11.78
CA GLN A 69 -9.79 4.50 -12.56
C GLN A 69 -10.24 3.16 -11.97
N ALA A 70 -10.16 2.98 -10.65
CA ALA A 70 -10.64 1.77 -9.99
C ALA A 70 -12.15 1.56 -10.23
N LYS A 71 -12.95 2.63 -10.15
CA LYS A 71 -14.38 2.58 -10.44
C LYS A 71 -14.66 2.24 -11.91
N GLU A 72 -13.92 2.81 -12.85
CA GLU A 72 -14.05 2.53 -14.29
C GLU A 72 -13.66 1.09 -14.64
N ALA A 73 -12.66 0.53 -13.96
CA ALA A 73 -12.30 -0.88 -14.04
C ALA A 73 -13.36 -1.82 -13.42
N GLY A 74 -14.38 -1.28 -12.76
CA GLY A 74 -15.47 -2.04 -12.15
C GLY A 74 -15.22 -2.47 -10.70
N ALA A 75 -14.13 -2.02 -10.07
CA ALA A 75 -13.82 -2.34 -8.68
C ALA A 75 -14.90 -1.79 -7.74
N LYS A 76 -15.25 -2.58 -6.72
CA LYS A 76 -16.26 -2.24 -5.71
C LYS A 76 -15.67 -1.81 -4.37
N TYR A 77 -14.38 -2.07 -4.18
CA TYR A 77 -13.62 -1.62 -3.02
C TYR A 77 -12.15 -1.44 -3.37
N VAL A 78 -11.44 -0.70 -2.51
CA VAL A 78 -10.00 -0.51 -2.57
C VAL A 78 -9.43 -0.78 -1.18
N VAL A 79 -8.28 -1.45 -1.13
CA VAL A 79 -7.46 -1.59 0.08
C VAL A 79 -6.15 -0.85 -0.19
N LEU A 80 -5.80 0.09 0.68
CA LEU A 80 -4.52 0.79 0.66
C LEU A 80 -3.69 0.31 1.85
N THR A 81 -2.41 0.03 1.64
CA THR A 81 -1.47 -0.23 2.73
C THR A 81 -1.39 1.01 3.63
N ALA A 82 -1.93 0.95 4.85
CA ALA A 82 -1.76 2.03 5.82
C ALA A 82 -0.32 2.06 6.38
N LYS A 83 0.25 0.88 6.58
CA LYS A 83 1.63 0.61 6.95
C LYS A 83 1.99 -0.76 6.37
N HIS A 84 3.18 -0.91 5.80
CA HIS A 84 3.65 -2.20 5.31
C HIS A 84 4.69 -2.82 6.26
N HIS A 85 5.40 -3.86 5.83
CA HIS A 85 6.39 -4.55 6.66
C HIS A 85 7.61 -3.68 7.01
N ASP A 86 7.90 -2.68 6.17
CA ASP A 86 8.98 -1.71 6.39
C ASP A 86 8.73 -0.76 7.57
N GLY A 87 7.48 -0.64 8.03
CA GLY A 87 7.09 0.24 9.13
C GLY A 87 6.73 1.67 8.73
N PHE A 88 6.86 2.07 7.46
CA PHE A 88 6.49 3.42 7.04
C PHE A 88 4.97 3.61 7.06
N CYS A 89 4.50 4.64 7.77
CA CYS A 89 3.07 4.94 7.90
C CYS A 89 2.63 5.95 6.84
N LEU A 90 1.60 5.59 6.05
CA LEU A 90 0.94 6.49 5.08
C LEU A 90 -0.10 7.42 5.73
N PHE A 91 -0.10 7.50 7.05
CA PHE A 91 -1.00 8.34 7.84
C PHE A 91 -0.21 9.04 8.93
N ASP A 92 -0.69 10.22 9.33
CA ASP A 92 -0.10 11.01 10.41
C ASP A 92 -0.37 10.35 11.76
N THR A 93 0.63 9.63 12.28
CA THR A 93 0.56 8.89 13.54
C THR A 93 1.25 9.66 14.66
N ALA A 94 0.69 9.61 15.87
CA ALA A 94 1.33 10.15 17.08
C ALA A 94 2.35 9.20 17.72
N HIS A 95 2.54 8.02 17.13
CA HIS A 95 3.40 6.96 17.65
C HIS A 95 4.41 6.52 16.59
N ASN A 96 5.66 6.33 17.04
CA ASN A 96 6.72 5.67 16.30
C ASN A 96 6.78 4.20 16.71
#